data_AF-A0A6M8W313-F1
#
_entry.id   AF-A0A6M8W313-F1
#
_cell.length_a   1.000
_cell.length_b   1.000
_cell.length_c   1.000
_cell.angle_alpha   90.00
_cell.angle_beta   90.00
_cell.angle_gamma   90.00
#
_symmetry.space_group_name_H-M   'P 1'
#
loop_
_entity.id
_entity.type
_entity.pdbx_description
1 polymer ?
#
loop_
_entity_poly.entity_id
_entity_poly.type
_entity_poly.pdbx_seq_one_letter_code
_entity_poly.pdbx_strand_id
1 'polypeptide(L)'
;MSAWVFDQPRGESMMVLSWSAGGPRTWGKLAGALRSFREEGDVRDGLEEARGWPALAFWMEYRGFSAYGSGGPLTVFGGVPLEPSVATGNTRLFGTPNAATVRAVPYLPIWPGLAFNTLFYALLWWLAFASVRMVRHNRRYRRGLCPMCRYDLLADYSGGCSECGWNRT
;
A
#
# COMPACT_ATOMS: atom_id res chain seq x y z
N MET A 1 -1.10 16.01 24.22
CA MET A 1 -0.82 16.57 22.88
C MET A 1 0.64 16.27 22.61
N SER A 2 0.90 15.13 21.98
CA SER A 2 2.25 14.58 21.83
C SER A 2 2.49 14.39 20.35
N ALA A 3 3.38 15.22 19.79
CA ALA A 3 3.83 15.11 18.42
C ALA A 3 4.81 13.95 18.32
N TRP A 4 4.49 12.95 17.52
CA TRP A 4 5.43 11.89 17.15
C TRP A 4 6.24 12.37 15.95
N VAL A 5 7.45 12.88 16.22
CA VAL A 5 8.54 12.92 15.25
C VAL A 5 9.20 11.54 15.32
N PHE A 6 8.99 10.71 14.30
CA PHE A 6 9.76 9.49 14.13
C PHE A 6 11.13 9.88 13.55
N ASP A 7 12.09 10.05 14.46
CA ASP A 7 13.52 10.04 14.14
C ASP A 7 13.90 8.60 13.75
N GLN A 8 14.31 8.38 12.50
CA GLN A 8 14.81 7.06 12.08
C GLN A 8 16.30 6.95 12.44
N PRO A 9 16.73 5.87 13.12
CA PRO A 9 18.12 5.68 13.47
C PRO A 9 18.94 5.38 12.21
N ARG A 10 20.05 6.11 12.07
CA ARG A 10 21.12 5.78 11.13
C ARG A 10 21.74 4.45 11.56
N GLY A 11 21.69 3.43 10.71
CA GLY A 11 22.67 2.33 10.83
C GLY A 11 22.21 0.88 10.70
N GLU A 12 21.05 0.56 10.12
CA GLU A 12 20.76 -0.84 9.76
C GLU A 12 20.44 -1.01 8.27
N SER A 13 21.29 -1.78 7.62
CA SER A 13 21.19 -2.23 6.24
C SER A 13 19.97 -3.14 6.09
N MET A 14 18.85 -2.56 5.66
CA MET A 14 17.67 -3.32 5.25
C MET A 14 18.02 -4.12 4.00
N MET A 15 18.17 -5.44 4.17
CA MET A 15 18.48 -6.39 3.10
C MET A 15 17.24 -6.53 2.19
N VAL A 16 17.18 -5.72 1.12
CA VAL A 16 16.14 -5.83 0.09
C VAL A 16 16.47 -7.04 -0.78
N LEU A 17 15.75 -8.14 -0.58
CA LEU A 17 15.83 -9.32 -1.43
C LEU A 17 15.29 -8.99 -2.83
N SER A 18 16.21 -8.80 -3.77
CA SER A 18 15.95 -8.59 -5.20
C SER A 18 15.86 -9.93 -5.91
N TRP A 19 14.70 -10.26 -6.48
CA TRP A 19 14.53 -11.34 -7.45
C TRP A 19 14.47 -10.73 -8.86
N SER A 20 15.35 -11.16 -9.76
CA SER A 20 15.38 -10.70 -11.16
C SER A 20 15.18 -11.89 -12.10
N ALA A 21 14.17 -11.79 -12.96
CA ALA A 21 14.13 -12.52 -14.21
C ALA A 21 13.76 -11.54 -15.34
N GLY A 22 14.78 -10.92 -15.96
CA GLY A 22 14.68 -10.53 -17.38
C GLY A 22 14.70 -9.05 -17.82
N GLY A 23 15.17 -8.08 -17.01
CA GLY A 23 15.50 -6.73 -17.49
C GLY A 23 15.65 -5.69 -16.37
N PRO A 24 16.65 -4.77 -16.39
CA PRO A 24 17.00 -3.97 -15.22
C PRO A 24 16.06 -2.77 -15.05
N ARG A 25 14.83 -3.04 -14.60
CA ARG A 25 14.01 -2.01 -13.94
C ARG A 25 14.48 -1.94 -12.50
N THR A 26 15.31 -0.95 -12.19
CA THR A 26 16.03 -0.78 -10.92
C THR A 26 15.15 -0.26 -9.79
N TRP A 27 13.99 -0.89 -9.60
CA TRP A 27 13.13 -0.66 -8.45
C TRP A 27 13.95 -0.74 -7.16
N GLY A 28 14.09 0.39 -6.46
CA GLY A 28 14.72 0.46 -5.13
C GLY A 28 16.23 0.62 -5.07
N LYS A 29 16.95 0.86 -6.19
CA LYS A 29 18.39 1.19 -6.14
C LYS A 29 18.68 2.70 -6.05
N LEU A 30 17.87 3.44 -5.31
CA LEU A 30 18.02 4.90 -5.11
C LEU A 30 19.42 5.27 -4.59
N ALA A 31 19.99 4.49 -3.66
CA ALA A 31 21.32 4.77 -3.10
C ALA A 31 22.48 4.49 -4.07
N GLY A 32 22.30 3.54 -5.00
CA GLY A 32 23.28 3.23 -6.04
C GLY A 32 23.21 4.23 -7.19
N ALA A 33 21.98 4.57 -7.60
CA ALA A 33 21.72 5.61 -8.58
C ALA A 33 22.33 6.94 -8.10
N LEU A 34 21.99 7.40 -6.88
CA LEU A 34 22.51 8.66 -6.27
C LEU A 34 24.05 8.78 -6.27
N ARG A 35 24.80 7.66 -6.23
CA ARG A 35 26.26 7.68 -6.35
C ARG A 35 26.74 7.79 -7.79
N SER A 36 26.08 7.14 -8.75
CA SER A 36 26.44 7.25 -10.17
C SER A 36 26.12 8.64 -10.76
N PHE A 37 25.14 9.38 -10.22
CA PHE A 37 24.86 10.78 -10.64
C PHE A 37 26.06 11.72 -10.48
N ARG A 38 27.03 11.39 -9.61
CA ARG A 38 28.16 12.30 -9.35
C ARG A 38 29.27 12.18 -10.38
N GLU A 39 29.36 11.07 -11.12
CA GLU A 39 30.55 10.74 -11.92
C GLU A 39 30.32 10.78 -13.43
N GLU A 40 29.08 10.66 -13.93
CA GLU A 40 28.81 10.53 -15.36
C GLU A 40 27.84 11.62 -15.85
N GLY A 41 28.37 12.62 -16.56
CA GLY A 41 27.69 13.88 -16.88
C GLY A 41 26.63 13.85 -18.00
N ASP A 42 26.04 12.70 -18.33
CA ASP A 42 24.98 12.58 -19.34
C ASP A 42 23.97 11.50 -18.97
N VAL A 43 23.35 11.65 -17.80
CA VAL A 43 22.27 10.76 -17.41
C VAL A 43 20.94 11.51 -17.56
N ARG A 44 20.15 11.04 -18.53
CA ARG A 44 18.73 11.37 -18.68
C ARG A 44 17.97 10.68 -17.54
N ASP A 45 18.16 11.17 -16.32
CA ASP A 45 17.64 10.50 -15.13
C ASP A 45 16.13 10.66 -15.01
N GLY A 46 15.44 9.53 -15.12
CA GLY A 46 14.08 9.41 -14.65
C GLY A 46 14.06 9.25 -13.13
N LEU A 47 13.20 10.01 -12.43
CA LEU A 47 12.90 9.73 -11.02
C LEU A 47 11.75 8.72 -10.96
N GLU A 48 11.98 7.54 -10.40
CA GLU A 48 10.94 6.55 -10.16
C GLU A 48 10.34 6.74 -8.76
N GLU A 49 9.01 6.74 -8.65
CA GLU A 49 8.29 6.81 -7.38
C GLU A 49 7.27 5.68 -7.30
N ALA A 50 7.23 4.98 -6.16
CA ALA A 50 6.24 3.95 -5.85
C ALA A 50 5.49 4.26 -4.56
N ARG A 51 4.20 3.92 -4.52
CA ARG A 51 3.31 4.15 -3.37
C ARG A 51 2.44 2.92 -3.09
N GLY A 52 2.04 2.78 -1.83
CA GLY A 52 1.12 1.75 -1.36
C GLY A 52 1.38 1.37 0.08
N TRP A 53 0.34 0.85 0.74
CA TRP A 53 0.41 0.26 2.07
C TRP A 53 -0.63 -0.87 2.15
N PRO A 54 -0.34 -2.02 2.78
CA PRO A 54 0.92 -2.41 3.46
C PRO A 54 2.11 -2.70 2.53
N ALA A 55 1.87 -2.98 1.23
CA ALA A 55 2.91 -3.14 0.22
C ALA A 55 2.79 -2.08 -0.89
N LEU A 56 3.89 -1.82 -1.59
CA LEU A 56 3.91 -0.95 -2.77
C LEU A 56 3.05 -1.54 -3.89
N ALA A 57 2.00 -0.84 -4.31
CA ALA A 57 1.05 -1.35 -5.31
C ALA A 57 1.02 -0.54 -6.59
N PHE A 58 1.53 0.70 -6.57
CA PHE A 58 1.52 1.59 -7.72
C PHE A 58 2.86 2.28 -7.91
N TRP A 59 3.19 2.60 -9.15
CA TRP A 59 4.39 3.36 -9.49
C TRP A 59 4.17 4.37 -10.61
N MET A 60 5.14 5.27 -10.73
CA MET A 60 5.28 6.24 -11.82
C MET A 60 6.74 6.63 -12.03
N GLU A 61 7.02 7.25 -13.17
CA GLU A 61 8.35 7.71 -13.58
C GLU A 61 8.26 9.17 -14.06
N TYR A 62 9.10 10.03 -13.51
CA TYR A 62 9.27 11.42 -13.96
C TYR A 62 10.42 11.48 -14.95
N ARG A 63 10.16 11.83 -16.21
CA ARG A 63 11.19 12.01 -17.26
C ARG A 63 11.40 13.48 -17.59
N GLY A 64 12.60 13.82 -18.08
CA GLY A 64 12.95 15.18 -18.49
C GLY A 64 13.37 16.09 -17.34
N PHE A 65 13.67 15.53 -16.16
CA PHE A 65 14.17 16.27 -15.02
C PHE A 65 15.67 16.59 -15.23
N SER A 66 16.01 17.87 -15.43
CA SER A 66 17.42 18.32 -15.43
C SER A 66 17.72 19.07 -14.14
N ALA A 67 18.67 18.55 -13.36
CA ALA A 67 19.13 19.19 -12.13
C ALA A 67 19.83 20.54 -12.38
N TYR A 68 20.24 20.82 -13.62
CA TYR A 68 21.06 21.98 -13.99
C TYR A 68 20.28 23.14 -14.64
N GLY A 69 18.95 23.15 -14.55
CA GLY A 69 18.13 24.31 -14.94
C GLY A 69 17.95 24.53 -16.44
N SER A 70 18.51 23.67 -17.30
CA SER A 70 18.31 23.66 -18.76
C SER A 70 17.22 22.67 -19.22
N GLY A 71 16.39 22.19 -18.30
CA GLY A 71 15.50 21.03 -18.51
C GLY A 71 14.42 21.24 -19.57
N GLY A 72 14.25 20.21 -20.41
CA GLY A 72 13.07 20.08 -21.26
C GLY A 72 11.78 19.91 -20.45
N PRO A 73 10.62 19.78 -21.12
CA PRO A 73 9.35 19.60 -20.44
C PRO A 73 9.38 18.37 -19.53
N LEU A 74 8.98 18.54 -18.27
CA LEU A 74 8.80 17.42 -17.34
C LEU A 74 7.60 16.60 -17.80
N THR A 75 7.83 15.31 -18.05
CA THR A 75 6.77 14.37 -18.43
C THR A 75 6.60 13.32 -17.34
N VAL A 76 5.37 13.17 -16.85
CA VAL A 76 5.01 12.12 -15.88
C VAL A 76 4.49 10.91 -16.63
N PHE A 77 5.18 9.78 -16.54
CA PHE A 77 4.73 8.50 -17.07
C PHE A 77 4.11 7.68 -15.94
N GLY A 78 2.91 7.15 -16.16
CA GLY A 78 2.25 6.30 -15.17
C GLY A 78 1.66 7.03 -13.97
N GLY A 79 1.56 8.36 -14.00
CA GLY A 79 0.93 9.15 -12.96
C GLY A 79 -0.01 10.23 -13.52
N VAL A 80 -1.04 10.59 -12.75
CA VAL A 80 -1.91 11.74 -13.04
C VAL A 80 -1.42 12.94 -12.24
N PRO A 81 -0.97 14.04 -12.87
CA PRO A 81 -0.57 15.25 -12.16
C PRO A 81 -1.78 15.88 -11.47
N LEU A 82 -1.62 16.27 -10.20
CA LEU A 82 -2.68 16.89 -9.40
C LEU A 82 -2.78 18.41 -9.58
N GLU A 83 -1.71 19.05 -10.07
CA GLU A 83 -1.72 20.48 -10.36
C GLU A 83 -2.09 20.73 -11.83
N PRO A 84 -3.18 21.47 -12.10
CA PRO A 84 -3.67 21.71 -13.47
C PRO A 84 -2.69 22.54 -14.31
N SER A 85 -1.78 23.29 -13.67
CA SER A 85 -0.71 24.04 -14.33
C SER A 85 0.30 23.16 -15.06
N VAL A 86 0.36 21.84 -14.80
CA VAL A 86 1.30 20.90 -15.45
C VAL A 86 0.61 20.03 -16.52
N ALA A 87 -0.74 19.96 -16.52
CA ALA A 87 -1.50 19.05 -17.37
C ALA A 87 -1.59 19.47 -18.85
N THR A 88 -1.29 20.74 -19.15
CA THR A 88 -1.27 21.26 -20.52
C THR A 88 0.17 21.26 -20.98
N GLY A 89 0.51 20.44 -21.99
CA GLY A 89 1.88 20.15 -22.45
C GLY A 89 2.70 21.33 -23.03
N ASN A 90 2.53 22.54 -22.49
CA ASN A 90 3.29 23.72 -22.86
C ASN A 90 3.55 24.70 -21.69
N THR A 91 3.24 24.33 -20.44
CA THR A 91 3.55 25.21 -19.31
C THR A 91 5.04 25.10 -18.97
N ARG A 92 5.83 25.95 -19.63
CA ARG A 92 7.20 26.26 -19.20
C ARG A 92 7.08 26.99 -17.86
N LEU A 93 7.13 26.25 -16.76
CA LEU A 93 7.36 26.86 -15.46
C LEU A 93 8.74 27.53 -15.54
N PHE A 94 8.74 28.86 -15.65
CA PHE A 94 9.96 29.65 -15.54
C PHE A 94 10.38 29.62 -14.07
N GLY A 95 11.45 28.88 -13.80
CA GLY A 95 11.93 28.54 -12.46
C GLY A 95 12.18 27.04 -12.40
N THR A 96 13.27 26.62 -11.78
CA THR A 96 13.60 25.19 -11.63
C THR A 96 12.48 24.50 -10.83
N PRO A 97 11.56 23.74 -11.47
CA PRO A 97 10.53 23.05 -10.71
C PRO A 97 11.28 22.04 -9.84
N ASN A 98 11.27 22.27 -8.53
CA ASN A 98 11.85 21.34 -7.60
C ASN A 98 11.04 20.04 -7.73
N ALA A 99 11.67 18.88 -7.92
CA ALA A 99 10.97 17.59 -7.94
C ALA A 99 10.07 17.42 -6.70
N ALA A 100 10.41 18.10 -5.59
CA ALA A 100 9.61 18.13 -4.38
C ALA A 100 8.22 18.81 -4.52
N THR A 101 8.00 19.66 -5.53
CA THR A 101 6.72 20.38 -5.70
C THR A 101 5.76 19.66 -6.64
N VAL A 102 6.24 18.81 -7.54
CA VAL A 102 5.36 18.11 -8.48
C VAL A 102 4.63 16.98 -7.77
N ARG A 103 3.31 17.08 -7.72
CA ARG A 103 2.44 16.06 -7.14
C ARG A 103 1.72 15.30 -8.24
N ALA A 104 1.98 14.01 -8.33
CA ALA A 104 1.24 13.10 -9.20
C ALA A 104 0.74 11.87 -8.43
N VAL A 105 -0.38 11.30 -8.87
CA VAL A 105 -0.93 10.06 -8.35
C VAL A 105 -0.52 8.91 -9.26
N PRO A 106 0.29 7.94 -8.79
CA PRO A 106 0.71 6.80 -9.60
C PRO A 106 -0.47 5.88 -9.89
N TYR A 107 -0.56 5.38 -11.13
CA TYR A 107 -1.60 4.45 -11.58
C TYR A 107 -1.05 3.19 -12.24
N LEU A 108 0.26 3.07 -12.47
CA LEU A 108 0.81 1.82 -13.01
C LEU A 108 0.85 0.76 -11.91
N PRO A 109 0.17 -0.39 -12.08
CA PRO A 109 0.11 -1.40 -11.05
C PRO A 109 1.44 -2.16 -10.93
N ILE A 110 1.87 -2.35 -9.68
CA ILE A 110 2.85 -3.35 -9.28
C ILE A 110 2.07 -4.59 -8.88
N TRP A 111 1.83 -5.49 -9.84
CA TRP A 111 0.98 -6.67 -9.67
C TRP A 111 1.17 -7.46 -8.36
N PRO A 112 2.39 -7.81 -7.93
CA PRO A 112 2.56 -8.56 -6.68
C PRO A 112 2.11 -7.77 -5.44
N GLY A 113 2.42 -6.48 -5.37
CA GLY A 113 2.02 -5.65 -4.24
C GLY A 113 0.53 -5.31 -4.24
N LEU A 114 -0.06 -5.15 -5.42
CA LEU A 114 -1.51 -5.01 -5.57
C LEU A 114 -2.24 -6.26 -5.08
N ALA A 115 -1.81 -7.45 -5.52
CA ALA A 115 -2.39 -8.72 -5.07
C ALA A 115 -2.26 -8.90 -3.55
N PHE A 116 -1.10 -8.59 -2.97
CA PHE A 116 -0.89 -8.66 -1.53
C PHE A 116 -1.82 -7.72 -0.77
N ASN A 117 -1.93 -6.46 -1.19
CA ASN A 117 -2.81 -5.48 -0.54
C ASN A 117 -4.27 -5.95 -0.61
N THR A 118 -4.73 -6.44 -1.76
CA THR A 118 -6.10 -6.97 -1.91
C THR A 118 -6.36 -8.13 -0.96
N LEU A 119 -5.46 -9.12 -0.90
CA LEU A 119 -5.59 -10.26 0.01
C LEU A 119 -5.57 -9.84 1.48
N PHE A 120 -4.66 -8.92 1.84
CA PHE A 120 -4.53 -8.41 3.20
C PHE A 120 -5.83 -7.74 3.68
N TYR A 121 -6.37 -6.82 2.90
CA TYR A 121 -7.62 -6.15 3.26
C TYR A 121 -8.83 -7.09 3.20
N ALA A 122 -8.88 -8.02 2.25
CA ALA A 122 -9.93 -9.04 2.20
C ALA A 122 -9.92 -9.92 3.46
N LEU A 123 -8.75 -10.33 3.93
CA LEU A 123 -8.59 -11.11 5.16
C LEU A 123 -9.02 -10.32 6.39
N LEU A 124 -8.63 -9.04 6.50
CA LEU A 124 -9.06 -8.17 7.60
C LEU A 124 -10.59 -8.04 7.67
N TRP A 125 -11.24 -7.81 6.52
CA TRP A 125 -12.70 -7.74 6.46
C TRP A 125 -13.36 -9.07 6.81
N TRP A 126 -12.82 -10.18 6.31
CA TRP A 126 -13.32 -11.51 6.64
C TRP A 126 -13.24 -11.78 8.14
N LEU A 127 -12.11 -11.45 8.79
CA LEU A 127 -11.94 -11.57 10.23
C LEU A 127 -12.89 -10.65 11.01
N ALA A 128 -13.12 -9.43 10.53
CA ALA A 128 -14.07 -8.51 11.16
C ALA A 128 -15.48 -9.12 11.17
N PHE A 129 -15.97 -9.67 10.05
CA PHE A 129 -17.29 -10.30 9.99
C PHE A 129 -17.37 -11.62 10.76
N ALA A 130 -16.33 -12.45 10.66
CA ALA A 130 -16.25 -13.71 11.40
C ALA A 130 -16.25 -13.47 12.93
N SER A 131 -15.52 -12.45 13.40
CA SER A 131 -15.45 -12.11 14.82
C SER A 131 -16.81 -11.68 15.37
N VAL A 132 -17.59 -10.89 14.63
CA VAL A 132 -18.96 -10.50 15.04
C VAL A 132 -19.85 -11.73 15.19
N ARG A 133 -19.79 -12.68 14.25
CA ARG A 133 -20.56 -13.92 14.32
C ARG A 133 -20.13 -14.76 15.53
N MET A 134 -18.83 -14.91 15.74
CA MET A 134 -18.27 -15.68 16.86
C MET A 134 -18.61 -15.05 18.21
N VAL A 135 -18.49 -13.73 18.36
CA VAL A 135 -18.85 -13.01 19.58
C VAL A 135 -20.34 -13.14 19.87
N ARG A 136 -21.21 -13.00 18.87
CA ARG A 136 -22.66 -13.19 19.07
C ARG A 136 -23.00 -14.62 19.47
N HIS A 137 -22.36 -15.61 18.85
CA HIS A 137 -22.50 -17.01 19.21
C HIS A 137 -22.05 -17.28 20.65
N ASN A 138 -20.84 -16.84 21.01
CA ASN A 138 -20.27 -17.03 22.34
C ASN A 138 -21.05 -16.28 23.43
N ARG A 139 -21.58 -15.08 23.13
CA ARG A 139 -22.44 -14.35 24.07
C ARG A 139 -23.76 -15.07 24.34
N ARG A 140 -24.33 -15.78 23.36
CA ARG A 140 -25.53 -16.61 23.57
C ARG A 140 -25.20 -17.85 24.40
N TYR A 141 -24.09 -18.50 24.08
CA TYR A 141 -23.59 -19.65 24.84
C TYR A 141 -23.28 -19.29 26.31
N ARG A 142 -22.67 -18.14 26.57
CA ARG A 142 -22.45 -17.67 27.95
C ARG A 142 -23.72 -17.31 28.71
N ARG A 143 -24.85 -17.12 28.02
CA ARG A 143 -26.15 -16.83 28.62
C ARG A 143 -27.01 -18.07 28.83
N GLY A 144 -26.51 -19.28 28.55
CA GLY A 144 -27.31 -20.50 28.64
C GLY A 144 -28.29 -20.68 27.47
N LEU A 145 -28.20 -19.87 26.41
CA LEU A 145 -29.15 -19.88 25.30
C LEU A 145 -28.61 -20.70 24.12
N CYS A 146 -29.50 -21.41 23.43
CA CYS A 146 -29.19 -22.08 22.18
C CYS A 146 -28.63 -21.07 21.14
N PRO A 147 -27.50 -21.37 20.48
CA PRO A 147 -26.90 -20.44 19.52
C PRO A 147 -27.78 -20.19 18.27
N MET A 148 -28.65 -21.14 17.91
CA MET A 148 -29.53 -21.08 16.74
C MET A 148 -30.86 -20.38 17.05
N CYS A 149 -31.72 -20.99 17.88
CA CYS A 149 -33.09 -20.51 18.13
C CYS A 149 -33.24 -19.58 19.36
N ARG A 150 -32.21 -19.44 20.20
CA ARG A 150 -32.25 -18.72 21.49
C ARG A 150 -33.16 -19.34 22.55
N TYR A 151 -33.51 -20.62 22.42
CA TYR A 151 -34.17 -21.35 23.51
C TYR A 151 -33.25 -21.41 24.73
N ASP A 152 -33.81 -21.27 25.93
CA ASP A 152 -33.06 -21.34 27.17
C ASP A 152 -32.76 -22.80 27.51
N LEU A 153 -31.47 -23.16 27.51
CA LEU A 153 -30.98 -24.49 27.83
C LEU A 153 -30.51 -24.59 29.29
N LEU A 154 -30.64 -23.52 30.08
CA LEU A 154 -30.16 -23.45 31.47
C LEU A 154 -28.67 -23.84 31.62
N ALA A 155 -27.88 -23.61 30.56
CA ALA A 155 -26.49 -24.03 30.41
C ALA A 155 -26.22 -25.55 30.39
N ASP A 156 -27.24 -26.39 30.20
CA ASP A 156 -27.06 -27.81 29.87
C ASP A 156 -27.07 -28.02 28.34
N TYR A 157 -25.89 -28.32 27.80
CA TYR A 157 -25.68 -28.51 26.36
C TYR A 157 -25.62 -29.99 25.93
N SER A 158 -25.70 -30.91 26.89
CA SER A 158 -25.48 -32.34 26.66
C SER A 158 -26.60 -32.97 25.82
N GLY A 159 -27.85 -32.58 26.04
CA GLY A 159 -29.03 -33.13 25.33
C GLY A 159 -29.39 -32.46 24.01
N GLY A 160 -28.64 -31.43 23.61
CA GLY A 160 -28.98 -30.59 22.46
C GLY A 160 -30.30 -29.82 22.63
N CYS A 161 -30.65 -28.99 21.64
CA CYS A 161 -31.84 -28.14 21.72
C CYS A 161 -33.10 -28.89 21.24
N SER A 162 -34.16 -28.86 22.06
CA SER A 162 -35.47 -29.45 21.76
C SER A 162 -36.20 -28.84 20.58
N GLU A 163 -36.08 -27.54 20.39
CA GLU A 163 -36.79 -26.81 19.36
C GLU A 163 -36.15 -26.96 17.97
N CYS A 164 -34.83 -26.74 17.89
CA CYS A 164 -34.13 -26.65 16.60
C CYS A 164 -33.25 -27.85 16.26
N GLY A 165 -33.12 -28.84 17.17
CA GLY A 165 -32.29 -30.03 16.95
C GLY A 165 -30.78 -29.79 16.99
N TRP A 166 -30.32 -28.60 17.40
CA TRP A 166 -28.90 -28.31 17.52
C TRP A 166 -28.23 -29.26 18.52
N ASN A 167 -27.15 -29.94 18.11
CA ASN A 167 -26.37 -30.90 18.91
C ASN A 167 -27.13 -32.17 19.35
N ARG A 168 -27.99 -32.74 18.48
CA ARG A 168 -28.75 -33.98 18.74
C ARG A 168 -28.31 -35.20 17.91
N THR A 169 -27.11 -35.16 17.32
CA THR A 169 -26.55 -36.26 16.52
C THR A 169 -26.01 -37.38 17.38
#